data_AF-A0AAE0J4T6-F1
#
_entry.id   AF-A0AAE0J4T6-F1
#
_cell.length_a   1.000
_cell.length_b   1.000
_cell.length_c   1.000
_cell.angle_alpha   90.00
_cell.angle_beta   90.00
_cell.angle_gamma   90.00
#
_symmetry.space_group_name_H-M   'P 1'
#
loop_
_entity.id
_entity.type
_entity.pdbx_description
1 polymer ?
#
loop_
_entity_poly.entity_id
_entity_poly.type
_entity_poly.pdbx_seq_one_letter_code
_entity_poly.pdbx_strand_id
1 'polypeptide(L)'
;MCGIEFYKDTYCGHRWARIVQPCWPGYGFTTCPTFFTGYAQPQPVCYIAREEPCPACDLRGVYDRNQIRMVVRLRSGFRLGMGPSRCDPGVEVRWCCAVM
;
A
#
# COMPACT_ATOMS: atom_id res chain seq x y z
N MET A 1 -3.14 14.01 -3.94
CA MET A 1 -2.54 12.66 -4.13
C MET A 1 -3.68 11.65 -4.19
N CYS A 2 -3.46 10.41 -4.66
CA CYS A 2 -4.51 9.38 -4.57
C CYS A 2 -4.73 8.97 -3.10
N GLY A 3 -5.99 8.91 -2.67
CA GLY A 3 -6.39 8.32 -1.38
C GLY A 3 -6.41 6.80 -1.48
N ILE A 4 -5.69 6.12 -0.58
CA ILE A 4 -5.62 4.66 -0.48
C ILE A 4 -6.13 4.21 0.88
N GLU A 5 -6.90 3.14 0.88
CA GLU A 5 -7.21 2.37 2.09
C GLU A 5 -6.56 0.99 2.02
N PHE A 6 -6.16 0.47 3.18
CA PHE A 6 -5.61 -0.86 3.32
C PHE A 6 -6.64 -1.77 3.98
N TYR A 7 -6.75 -2.98 3.47
CA TYR A 7 -7.66 -4.01 3.95
C TYR A 7 -6.86 -5.24 4.36
N LYS A 8 -7.27 -5.85 5.47
CA LYS A 8 -6.78 -7.15 5.93
C LYS A 8 -7.98 -8.07 6.17
N ASP A 9 -7.99 -9.23 5.51
CA ASP A 9 -8.93 -10.29 5.85
C ASP A 9 -8.44 -11.04 7.11
N THR A 10 -9.38 -11.33 8.02
CA THR A 10 -9.15 -12.16 9.21
C THR A 10 -9.22 -13.66 8.94
N TYR A 11 -9.91 -14.10 7.87
CA TYR A 11 -10.08 -15.51 7.53
C TYR A 11 -8.87 -16.07 6.80
N CYS A 12 -8.50 -15.51 5.64
CA CYS A 12 -7.32 -15.97 4.89
C CYS A 12 -6.01 -15.24 5.25
N GLY A 13 -6.07 -14.15 6.03
CA GLY A 13 -4.90 -13.36 6.44
C GLY A 13 -4.29 -12.47 5.34
N HIS A 14 -4.80 -12.55 4.11
CA HIS A 14 -4.38 -11.72 2.99
C HIS A 14 -4.64 -10.22 3.24
N ARG A 15 -3.85 -9.39 2.55
CA ARG A 15 -3.93 -7.93 2.63
C ARG A 15 -3.91 -7.34 1.25
N TRP A 16 -4.66 -6.27 1.05
CA TRP A 16 -4.67 -5.50 -0.20
C TRP A 16 -4.83 -4.01 0.10
N ALA A 17 -4.46 -3.20 -0.86
CA ALA A 17 -4.69 -1.77 -0.88
C ALA A 17 -5.69 -1.46 -1.99
N ARG A 18 -6.62 -0.53 -1.75
CA ARG A 18 -7.61 -0.06 -2.72
C ARG A 18 -7.56 1.45 -2.84
N ILE A 19 -7.69 1.97 -4.05
CA ILE A 19 -7.79 3.42 -4.29
C ILE A 19 -9.25 3.84 -4.12
N VAL A 20 -9.48 4.73 -3.17
CA VAL A 20 -10.80 5.30 -2.87
C VAL A 20 -11.02 6.58 -3.66
N GLN A 21 -9.99 7.42 -3.71
CA GLN A 21 -10.03 8.69 -4.42
C GLN A 21 -8.82 8.78 -5.36
N PRO A 22 -8.99 8.61 -6.68
CA PRO A 22 -7.90 8.80 -7.62
C PRO A 22 -7.55 10.29 -7.73
N CYS A 23 -6.30 10.63 -8.01
CA CYS A 23 -5.89 12.03 -8.19
C CYS A 23 -6.40 12.66 -9.50
N TRP A 24 -6.71 11.82 -10.49
CA TRP A 24 -7.22 12.15 -11.82
C TRP A 24 -8.10 11.00 -12.33
N PRO A 25 -9.06 11.22 -13.25
CA PRO A 25 -9.88 10.15 -13.81
C PRO A 25 -9.01 9.05 -14.46
N GLY A 26 -9.24 7.78 -14.09
CA GLY A 26 -8.45 6.63 -14.57
C GLY A 26 -7.07 6.45 -13.92
N TYR A 27 -6.65 7.34 -13.00
CA TYR A 27 -5.37 7.21 -12.30
C TYR A 27 -5.46 6.20 -11.15
N GLY A 28 -4.53 5.25 -11.11
CA GLY A 28 -4.47 4.19 -10.11
C GLY A 28 -3.04 3.75 -9.76
N PHE A 29 -2.87 2.54 -9.24
CA PHE A 29 -1.60 1.99 -8.79
C PHE A 29 -0.56 1.75 -9.89
N THR A 30 -0.96 1.70 -11.17
CA THR A 30 -0.02 1.57 -12.30
C THR A 30 0.14 2.87 -13.10
N THR A 31 -0.85 3.76 -13.07
CA THR A 31 -0.85 5.01 -13.86
C THR A 31 -0.50 6.26 -13.05
N CYS A 32 -0.63 6.25 -11.71
CA CYS A 32 -0.23 7.38 -10.88
C CYS A 32 1.29 7.35 -10.60
N PRO A 33 2.07 8.33 -11.10
CA PRO A 33 3.52 8.32 -10.97
C PRO A 33 3.98 8.60 -9.52
N THR A 34 3.09 9.04 -8.62
CA THR A 34 3.39 9.30 -7.22
C THR A 34 3.68 8.00 -6.44
N PHE A 35 3.12 6.87 -6.89
CA PHE A 35 3.48 5.57 -6.34
C PHE A 35 4.88 5.16 -6.83
N PHE A 36 5.65 4.50 -5.98
CA PHE A 36 7.04 4.06 -6.22
C PHE A 36 8.10 5.18 -6.32
N THR A 37 7.73 6.46 -6.21
CA THR A 37 8.68 7.60 -6.10
C THR A 37 9.64 7.54 -4.91
N GLY A 38 9.22 6.88 -3.82
CA GLY A 38 9.93 6.94 -2.54
C GLY A 38 9.63 8.19 -1.71
N TYR A 39 8.72 9.07 -2.12
CA TYR A 39 8.18 10.08 -1.21
C TYR A 39 7.42 9.42 -0.06
N ALA A 40 7.61 9.92 1.16
CA ALA A 40 6.83 9.45 2.30
C ALA A 40 5.36 9.83 2.10
N GLN A 41 4.48 8.86 2.29
CA GLN A 41 3.03 9.08 2.29
C GLN A 41 2.53 8.98 3.73
N PRO A 42 1.50 9.75 4.13
CA PRO A 42 0.87 9.57 5.43
C PRO A 42 0.38 8.13 5.57
N GLN A 43 0.47 7.56 6.77
CA GLN A 43 0.07 6.16 6.99
C GLN A 43 -1.42 6.00 6.64
N PRO A 44 -1.77 5.18 5.63
CA PRO A 44 -3.15 4.97 5.24
C PRO A 44 -3.88 4.13 6.28
N VAL A 45 -5.19 4.36 6.40
CA VAL A 45 -6.02 3.63 7.36
C VAL A 45 -6.08 2.15 6.97
N CYS A 46 -5.90 1.28 7.96
CA CYS A 46 -5.95 -0.17 7.80
C CYS A 46 -7.26 -0.70 8.40
N TYR A 47 -8.20 -1.07 7.53
CA TYR A 47 -9.48 -1.68 7.86
C TYR A 47 -9.38 -3.21 7.90
N ILE A 48 -10.29 -3.82 8.65
CA ILE A 48 -10.53 -5.27 8.57
C ILE A 48 -11.58 -5.50 7.49
N ALA A 49 -11.25 -6.32 6.50
CA ALA A 49 -12.20 -6.72 5.46
C ALA A 49 -13.29 -7.58 6.09
N ARG A 50 -14.51 -7.06 6.15
CA ARG A 50 -15.72 -7.78 6.59
C ARG A 50 -16.69 -8.04 5.44
N GLU A 51 -16.83 -7.06 4.56
CA GLU A 51 -17.78 -7.07 3.44
C GLU A 51 -17.07 -7.06 2.07
N GLU A 52 -15.78 -6.72 2.04
CA GLU A 52 -14.95 -6.69 0.83
C GLU A 52 -14.34 -8.08 0.57
N PRO A 53 -14.60 -8.73 -0.58
CA PRO A 53 -14.10 -10.07 -0.89
C PRO A 53 -12.58 -10.08 -1.07
N CYS A 54 -11.93 -11.16 -0.63
CA CYS A 54 -10.49 -11.30 -0.77
C CYS A 54 -10.08 -11.37 -2.27
N PRO A 55 -9.21 -10.48 -2.77
CA PRO A 55 -8.83 -10.48 -4.18
C PRO A 55 -8.08 -11.74 -4.63
N ALA A 56 -7.45 -12.45 -3.70
CA ALA A 56 -6.73 -13.71 -3.97
C ALA A 56 -7.60 -14.96 -3.78
N CYS A 57 -8.42 -15.03 -2.73
CA CYS A 57 -9.22 -16.22 -2.42
C CYS A 57 -10.58 -16.21 -3.14
N ASP A 58 -11.39 -15.18 -2.91
CA ASP A 58 -12.77 -15.11 -3.43
C ASP A 58 -12.80 -14.72 -4.90
N LEU A 59 -12.06 -13.67 -5.28
CA LEU A 59 -11.95 -13.23 -6.67
C LEU A 59 -10.94 -14.06 -7.49
N ARG A 60 -10.21 -15.01 -6.87
CA ARG A 60 -9.22 -15.89 -7.53
C ARG A 60 -8.19 -15.16 -8.41
N GLY A 61 -7.83 -13.92 -8.06
CA GLY A 61 -6.91 -13.09 -8.85
C GLY A 61 -7.57 -12.26 -9.97
N VAL A 62 -8.89 -12.34 -10.15
CA VAL A 62 -9.69 -11.57 -11.11
C VAL A 62 -10.15 -10.26 -10.46
N TYR A 63 -9.24 -9.31 -10.36
CA TYR A 63 -9.50 -7.95 -9.88
C TYR A 63 -8.71 -6.93 -10.70
N ASP A 64 -9.20 -5.68 -10.76
CA ASP A 64 -8.48 -4.60 -11.43
C ASP A 64 -7.21 -4.26 -10.63
N ARG A 65 -6.05 -4.63 -11.19
CA ARG A 65 -4.72 -4.40 -10.60
C ARG A 65 -4.30 -2.92 -10.56
N ASN A 66 -5.02 -2.04 -11.26
CA ASN A 66 -4.84 -0.61 -11.20
C ASN A 66 -5.62 0.01 -10.02
N GLN A 67 -6.80 -0.51 -9.67
CA GLN A 67 -7.59 0.01 -8.52
C GLN A 67 -7.32 -0.72 -7.20
N ILE A 68 -7.01 -2.02 -7.25
CA ILE A 68 -6.77 -2.90 -6.10
C ILE A 68 -5.42 -3.58 -6.28
N ARG A 69 -4.58 -3.59 -5.25
CA ARG A 69 -3.25 -4.22 -5.30
C ARG A 69 -2.96 -5.00 -4.04
N MET A 70 -2.67 -6.29 -4.18
CA MET A 70 -2.32 -7.16 -3.05
C MET A 70 -1.03 -6.68 -2.37
N VAL A 71 -1.05 -6.66 -1.04
CA VAL A 71 0.06 -6.22 -0.19
C VAL A 71 0.73 -7.45 0.40
N VAL A 72 1.76 -7.94 -0.31
CA VAL A 72 2.49 -9.17 0.06
C VAL A 72 3.26 -8.98 1.37
N ARG A 73 3.77 -7.78 1.65
CA ARG A 73 4.56 -7.49 2.86
C ARG A 73 4.39 -6.02 3.28
N LEU A 74 4.20 -5.80 4.59
CA LEU A 74 4.47 -4.51 5.20
C LEU A 74 5.86 -4.55 5.82
N ARG A 75 6.63 -3.48 5.68
CA ARG A 75 7.87 -3.27 6.42
C ARG A 75 7.70 -2.04 7.30
N SER A 76 7.94 -2.20 8.60
CA SER A 76 8.10 -1.10 9.55
C SER A 76 9.58 -0.83 9.77
N GLY A 77 9.93 0.45 9.92
CA GLY A 77 11.28 0.91 10.23
C GLY A 77 11.24 2.40 10.53
N PHE A 78 12.23 2.90 11.26
CA PHE A 78 12.36 4.33 11.53
C PHE A 78 13.49 4.94 10.71
N ARG A 79 13.22 6.09 10.09
CA ARG A 79 14.21 6.92 9.41
C ARG A 79 14.63 8.04 10.35
N LEU A 80 15.93 8.17 10.59
CA LEU A 80 16.50 9.30 11.32
C LEU A 80 17.27 10.17 10.32
N GLY A 81 16.75 11.35 10.02
CA GLY A 81 17.28 12.20 8.95
C GLY A 81 16.58 13.54 8.84
N MET A 82 16.95 14.33 7.83
CA MET A 82 16.46 15.70 7.65
C MET A 82 15.05 15.78 7.05
N GLY A 83 14.47 14.64 6.65
CA GLY A 83 13.09 14.53 6.17
C GLY A 83 12.65 13.07 6.06
N PRO A 84 11.34 12.81 5.93
CA PRO A 84 10.78 11.45 5.93
C PRO A 84 10.91 10.73 4.58
N SER A 85 11.14 11.46 3.47
CA SER A 85 11.16 10.88 2.13
C SER A 85 12.47 10.15 1.86
N ARG A 86 12.43 9.18 0.95
CA ARG A 86 13.61 8.38 0.59
C ARG A 86 14.76 9.23 0.01
N CYS A 87 14.43 10.36 -0.60
CA CYS A 87 15.37 11.33 -1.18
C CYS A 87 16.10 12.19 -0.14
N ASP A 88 15.59 12.30 1.09
CA ASP A 88 16.17 13.15 2.13
C ASP A 88 17.40 12.49 2.76
N PRO A 89 18.48 13.22 3.08
CA PRO A 89 19.65 12.64 3.75
C PRO A 89 19.27 12.12 5.15
N GLY A 90 19.53 10.83 5.40
CA GLY A 90 19.17 10.16 6.65
C GLY A 90 19.59 8.69 6.71
N VAL A 91 19.64 8.16 7.92
CA VAL A 91 19.93 6.75 8.22
C VAL A 91 18.61 5.98 8.40
N GLU A 92 18.44 4.91 7.62
CA GLU A 92 17.29 3.99 7.77
C GLU A 92 17.64 2.86 8.75
N VAL A 93 17.18 2.96 10.00
CA VAL A 93 17.30 1.86 10.97
C VAL A 93 16.17 0.87 10.72
N ARG A 94 16.48 -0.15 9.92
CA ARG A 94 15.55 -1.23 9.55
C ARG A 94 15.64 -2.36 10.58
N TRP A 95 14.66 -2.44 11.47
CA TRP A 95 14.50 -3.65 12.30
C TRP A 95 13.93 -4.79 11.45
N CYS A 96 14.39 -6.02 11.71
CA CYS A 96 14.42 -7.08 10.70
C CYS A 96 13.04 -7.56 10.20
N CYS A 97 12.70 -7.26 8.94
CA CYS A 97 11.97 -8.15 8.03
C CYS A 97 11.89 -7.61 6.58
N ALA A 98 12.89 -7.91 5.75
CA ALA A 98 12.94 -7.58 4.31
C ALA A 98 12.54 -8.78 3.43
N VAL A 99 12.09 -8.60 2.17
CA VAL A 99 11.96 -9.72 1.19
C VAL A 99 10.56 -10.02 0.63
N MET A 100 9.82 -9.16 -0.07
CA MET A 100 10.11 -7.79 -0.50
C MET A 100 9.01 -6.86 -0.01
#